data_AF-A0A843WE70-F1
#
_entry.id   AF-A0A843WE70-F1
#
_cell.length_a   1.000
_cell.length_b   1.000
_cell.length_c   1.000
_cell.angle_alpha   90.00
_cell.angle_beta   90.00
_cell.angle_gamma   90.00
#
_symmetry.space_group_name_H-M   'P 1'
#
loop_
_entity.id
_entity.type
_entity.pdbx_description
1 polymer ?
#
loop_
_entity_poly.entity_id
_entity_poly.type
_entity_poly.pdbx_seq_one_letter_code
_entity_poly.pdbx_strand_id
1 'polypeptide(L)'
;MVPNFFVWCQLGTSSQRGRAELGGPVGEWGVRSNMGGRTPGLIALFDVDGTLTAPRKVVTLEMLEFMHKLREVVTVGVVGGSDLVKISEQLGKAVITDYDYVFSENGLVAHKNGELIGSQSLKQFLGDDKLKEFINFTLHYIADLDIPIKRQA
;
A
#
# COMPACT_ATOMS: atom_id res chain seq x y z
N MET A 1 10.96 -20.01 4.11
CA MET A 1 9.95 -19.18 4.80
C MET A 1 9.23 -18.41 3.72
N VAL A 2 8.02 -18.82 3.36
CA VAL A 2 7.26 -18.23 2.25
C VAL A 2 6.61 -16.94 2.78
N PRO A 3 6.86 -15.77 2.19
CA PRO A 3 6.23 -14.54 2.66
C PRO A 3 4.70 -14.63 2.45
N ASN A 4 3.95 -14.14 3.43
CA ASN A 4 2.49 -14.09 3.37
C ASN A 4 2.06 -13.10 2.28
N PHE A 5 1.50 -13.61 1.18
CA PHE A 5 0.92 -12.79 0.12
C PHE A 5 -0.54 -12.44 0.47
N PHE A 6 -0.85 -11.16 0.58
CA PHE A 6 -2.22 -10.67 0.61
C PHE A 6 -2.61 -10.21 -0.79
N VAL A 7 -3.48 -10.94 -1.48
CA VAL A 7 -4.06 -10.51 -2.76
C VAL A 7 -5.37 -9.80 -2.46
N TRP A 8 -5.41 -8.48 -2.62
CA TRP A 8 -6.67 -7.73 -2.63
C TRP A 8 -7.25 -7.74 -4.05
N CYS A 9 -8.25 -8.59 -4.28
CA CYS A 9 -9.06 -8.56 -5.49
C CYS A 9 -10.27 -7.66 -5.24
N GLN A 10 -10.23 -6.42 -5.71
CA GLN A 10 -11.38 -5.53 -5.67
C GLN A 10 -12.11 -5.56 -7.01
N LEU A 11 -12.88 -6.62 -7.24
CA LEU A 11 -13.97 -6.59 -8.20
C LEU A 11 -15.14 -5.84 -7.56
N GLY A 12 -15.79 -4.98 -8.33
CA GLY A 12 -16.89 -4.12 -7.89
C GLY A 12 -17.89 -4.83 -6.97
N THR A 13 -18.26 -4.15 -5.90
CA THR A 13 -19.46 -4.39 -5.07
C THR A 13 -19.60 -5.67 -4.25
N SER A 14 -18.60 -6.55 -4.12
CA SER A 14 -18.67 -7.59 -3.08
C SER A 14 -17.30 -7.98 -2.49
N SER A 15 -17.16 -7.80 -1.18
CA SER A 15 -15.99 -8.21 -0.40
C SER A 15 -16.07 -9.72 -0.15
N GLN A 16 -15.18 -10.49 -0.78
CA GLN A 16 -14.94 -11.88 -0.43
C GLN A 16 -13.50 -11.98 0.12
N ARG A 17 -13.40 -12.24 1.43
CA ARG A 17 -12.13 -12.37 2.15
C ARG A 17 -11.74 -13.85 2.15
N GLY A 18 -10.95 -14.28 1.16
CA GLY A 18 -10.47 -15.66 1.07
C GLY A 18 -9.09 -15.83 1.71
N ARG A 19 -8.97 -16.76 2.67
CA ARG A 19 -7.68 -17.25 3.20
C ARG A 19 -7.20 -18.37 2.28
N ALA A 20 -6.06 -18.22 1.62
CA ALA A 20 -5.49 -19.29 0.82
C ALA A 20 -4.87 -20.35 1.75
N GLU A 21 -5.50 -21.52 1.87
CA GLU A 21 -4.91 -22.71 2.46
C GLU A 21 -4.13 -23.47 1.38
N LEU A 22 -2.80 -23.53 1.54
CA LEU A 22 -1.92 -24.25 0.62
C LEU A 22 -1.86 -25.72 1.02
N GLY A 23 -2.79 -26.51 0.46
CA GLY A 23 -2.87 -27.95 0.66
C GLY A 23 -3.67 -28.64 -0.43
N GLY A 24 -3.20 -28.63 -1.67
CA GLY A 24 -3.80 -29.34 -2.80
C GLY A 24 -2.76 -29.77 -3.83
N PRO A 25 -2.96 -30.91 -4.52
CA PRO A 25 -1.97 -31.50 -5.42
C PRO A 25 -1.68 -30.60 -6.62
N VAL A 26 -0.43 -30.64 -7.06
CA VAL A 26 0.10 -29.88 -8.20
C VAL A 26 -0.53 -30.42 -9.49
N GLY A 27 -1.60 -29.78 -9.94
CA GLY A 27 -2.25 -30.06 -11.22
C GLY A 27 -3.63 -29.45 -11.28
N GLU A 28 -3.90 -28.69 -12.34
CA GLU A 28 -5.20 -28.06 -12.64
C GLU A 28 -5.58 -26.80 -11.85
N TRP A 29 -4.74 -25.77 -11.94
CA TRP A 29 -5.31 -24.42 -12.08
C TRP A 29 -5.66 -24.23 -13.55
N GLY A 30 -6.95 -24.35 -13.87
CA GLY A 30 -7.51 -24.00 -15.17
C GLY A 30 -7.42 -22.49 -15.44
N VAL A 31 -6.19 -21.96 -15.49
CA VAL A 31 -5.90 -20.64 -16.05
C VAL A 31 -5.74 -20.87 -17.54
N ARG A 32 -6.75 -20.49 -18.32
CA ARG A 32 -6.60 -20.40 -19.78
C ARG A 32 -5.42 -19.47 -20.05
N SER A 33 -4.30 -20.05 -20.47
CA SER A 33 -3.10 -19.33 -20.89
C SER A 33 -3.45 -18.53 -22.13
N ASN A 34 -3.80 -17.26 -21.96
CA ASN A 34 -3.80 -16.34 -23.08
C ASN A 34 -2.38 -15.82 -23.24
N MET A 35 -1.76 -16.13 -24.38
CA MET A 35 -0.43 -15.68 -24.74
C MET A 35 -0.42 -14.14 -24.81
N GLY A 36 0.51 -13.50 -24.10
CA GLY A 36 1.00 -12.15 -24.41
C GLY A 36 0.20 -10.96 -23.90
N GLY A 37 -0.48 -11.03 -22.75
CA GLY A 37 -1.14 -9.86 -22.17
C GLY A 37 -1.40 -9.98 -20.67
N ARG A 38 -1.51 -8.83 -19.99
CA ARG A 38 -1.87 -8.77 -18.58
C ARG A 38 -3.25 -9.41 -18.36
N THR A 39 -3.39 -10.14 -17.26
CA THR A 39 -4.68 -10.73 -16.86
C THR A 39 -5.70 -9.61 -16.60
N PRO A 40 -6.75 -9.47 -17.43
CA PRO A 40 -7.68 -8.37 -17.33
C PRO A 40 -8.50 -8.47 -16.03
N GLY A 41 -8.67 -7.35 -15.33
CA GLY A 41 -9.45 -7.29 -14.09
C GLY A 41 -8.76 -7.84 -12.84
N LEU A 42 -7.49 -8.24 -12.93
CA LEU A 42 -6.69 -8.68 -11.79
C LEU A 42 -5.62 -7.64 -11.44
N ILE A 43 -5.52 -7.31 -10.15
CA ILE A 43 -4.45 -6.48 -9.59
C ILE A 43 -3.78 -7.23 -8.44
N ALA A 44 -2.45 -7.18 -8.41
CA ALA A 44 -1.65 -7.61 -7.29
C ALA A 44 -1.19 -6.36 -6.52
N LEU A 45 -1.71 -6.20 -5.30
CA LEU A 45 -1.42 -5.05 -4.44
C LEU A 45 -0.56 -5.50 -3.26
N PHE A 46 0.59 -4.87 -3.08
CA PHE A 46 1.57 -5.27 -2.07
C PHE A 46 1.77 -4.18 -1.03
N ASP A 47 1.82 -4.58 0.24
CA ASP A 47 2.39 -3.73 1.27
C ASP A 47 3.90 -3.54 1.03
N VAL A 48 4.48 -2.46 1.55
CA VAL A 48 5.90 -2.15 1.35
C VAL A 48 6.74 -2.81 2.44
N ASP A 49 6.65 -2.30 3.67
CA ASP A 49 7.55 -2.65 4.76
C ASP A 49 7.21 -4.03 5.34
N GLY A 50 8.17 -4.96 5.35
CA GLY A 50 7.96 -6.33 5.82
C GLY A 50 7.32 -7.28 4.79
N THR A 51 6.87 -6.77 3.64
CA THR A 51 6.34 -7.60 2.53
C THR A 51 7.29 -7.59 1.33
N LEU A 52 7.54 -6.43 0.72
CA LEU A 52 8.48 -6.29 -0.40
C LEU A 52 9.92 -6.05 0.09
N THR A 53 10.07 -5.43 1.26
CA THR A 53 11.36 -5.17 1.87
C THR A 53 11.43 -5.79 3.27
N ALA A 54 12.64 -6.10 3.73
CA ALA A 54 12.81 -6.33 5.16
C ALA A 54 12.56 -5.01 5.93
N PRO A 55 12.07 -5.06 7.18
CA PRO A 55 11.69 -3.87 7.93
C PRO A 55 12.75 -2.76 7.88
N ARG A 56 12.37 -1.58 7.36
CA ARG A 56 13.22 -0.38 7.20
C ARG A 56 14.49 -0.58 6.36
N LYS A 57 14.52 -1.59 5.48
CA LYS A 57 15.63 -1.85 4.56
C LYS A 57 15.23 -1.57 3.12
N VAL A 58 16.23 -1.39 2.28
CA VAL A 58 16.07 -1.27 0.83
C VAL A 58 15.73 -2.64 0.25
N VAL A 59 14.89 -2.65 -0.78
CA VAL A 59 14.52 -3.82 -1.58
C VAL A 59 15.75 -4.50 -2.19
N THR A 60 15.71 -5.83 -2.28
CA THR A 60 16.77 -6.58 -2.96
C THR A 60 16.60 -6.51 -4.49
N LEU A 61 17.70 -6.61 -5.23
CA LEU A 61 17.64 -6.60 -6.69
C LEU A 61 16.80 -7.77 -7.24
N GLU A 62 16.92 -8.96 -6.62
CA GLU A 62 16.12 -10.13 -6.97
C GLU A 62 14.62 -9.87 -6.86
N MET A 63 14.19 -9.17 -5.81
CA MET A 63 12.78 -8.80 -5.63
C MET A 63 12.34 -7.78 -6.68
N LEU A 64 13.16 -6.77 -6.99
CA LEU A 64 12.84 -5.81 -8.05
C LEU A 64 12.66 -6.49 -9.40
N GLU A 65 13.58 -7.38 -9.78
CA GLU A 65 13.48 -8.15 -11.02
C GLU A 65 12.23 -9.03 -11.06
N PHE A 66 11.87 -9.63 -9.92
CA PHE A 66 10.63 -10.39 -9.80
C PHE A 66 9.39 -9.51 -10.01
N MET A 67 9.35 -8.32 -9.41
CA MET A 67 8.24 -7.39 -9.56
C MET A 67 8.09 -6.88 -10.99
N HIS A 68 9.20 -6.63 -11.70
CA HIS A 68 9.17 -6.27 -13.12
C HIS A 68 8.59 -7.40 -13.98
N LYS A 69 9.02 -8.65 -13.76
CA LYS A 69 8.47 -9.82 -14.46
C LYS A 69 6.99 -10.01 -14.15
N LEU A 70 6.58 -9.82 -12.89
CA LEU A 70 5.17 -9.93 -12.48
C LEU A 70 4.30 -8.90 -13.20
N ARG A 71 4.80 -7.67 -13.37
CA ARG A 71 4.11 -6.57 -14.06
C ARG A 71 3.83 -6.83 -15.55
N GLU A 72 4.54 -7.76 -16.18
CA GLU A 72 4.26 -8.20 -17.55
C GLU A 72 2.99 -9.08 -17.61
N VAL A 73 2.66 -9.77 -16.52
CA VAL A 73 1.58 -10.78 -16.47
C VAL A 73 0.31 -10.27 -15.77
N VAL A 74 0.46 -9.35 -14.81
CA VAL A 74 -0.65 -8.77 -14.04
C VAL A 74 -0.38 -7.30 -13.76
N THR A 75 -1.45 -6.53 -13.52
CA THR A 75 -1.30 -5.17 -13.01
C THR A 75 -0.76 -5.21 -11.58
N VAL A 76 0.31 -4.47 -11.31
CA VAL A 76 0.98 -4.45 -10.02
C VAL A 76 0.85 -3.08 -9.38
N GLY A 77 0.48 -3.06 -8.10
CA GLY A 77 0.49 -1.86 -7.28
C GLY A 77 1.16 -2.06 -5.94
N VAL A 78 1.60 -0.96 -5.35
CA VAL A 78 2.12 -0.93 -3.98
C VAL A 78 1.27 0.00 -3.12
N VAL A 79 1.08 -0.37 -1.85
CA VAL A 79 0.39 0.42 -0.84
C VAL A 79 1.25 0.52 0.40
N GLY A 80 1.42 1.71 0.95
CA GLY A 80 2.17 1.91 2.19
C GLY A 80 1.57 3.02 3.03
N GLY A 81 1.66 2.89 4.35
CA GLY A 81 1.22 3.93 5.29
C GLY A 81 2.14 5.15 5.34
N SER A 82 3.36 5.02 4.83
CA SER A 82 4.34 6.10 4.75
C SER A 82 4.06 7.05 3.59
N ASP A 83 4.69 8.22 3.64
CA ASP A 83 4.78 9.14 2.51
C ASP A 83 5.54 8.50 1.33
N LEU A 84 5.38 9.10 0.15
CA LEU A 84 5.99 8.62 -1.09
C LEU A 84 7.52 8.65 -1.06
N VAL A 85 8.13 9.55 -0.29
CA VAL A 85 9.59 9.69 -0.17
C VAL A 85 10.18 8.46 0.51
N LYS A 86 9.62 8.07 1.66
CA LYS A 86 10.01 6.85 2.39
C LYS A 86 9.79 5.59 1.58
N ILE A 87 8.67 5.51 0.83
CA ILE A 87 8.43 4.38 -0.06
C ILE A 87 9.50 4.33 -1.16
N SER A 88 9.90 5.47 -1.72
CA SER A 88 10.96 5.56 -2.73
C SER A 88 12.35 5.24 -2.17
N GLU A 89 12.62 5.53 -0.90
CA GLU A 89 13.87 5.13 -0.25
C GLU A 89 13.98 3.59 -0.15
N GLN A 90 12.86 2.91 0.10
CA GLN A 90 12.82 1.46 0.25
C GLN A 90 12.77 0.73 -1.09
N LEU A 91 11.93 1.17 -2.03
CA LEU A 91 11.70 0.50 -3.32
C LEU A 91 12.54 1.06 -4.47
N GLY A 92 13.25 2.16 -4.26
CA GLY A 92 14.05 2.85 -5.27
C GLY A 92 13.37 4.11 -5.81
N LYS A 93 14.17 4.99 -6.40
CA LYS A 93 13.75 6.34 -6.87
C LYS A 93 12.72 6.31 -8.00
N ALA A 94 12.59 5.19 -8.70
CA ALA A 94 11.70 5.01 -9.84
C ALA A 94 10.36 4.36 -9.47
N VAL A 95 9.99 4.32 -8.18
CA VAL A 95 8.76 3.63 -7.71
C VAL A 95 7.49 4.03 -8.47
N ILE A 96 7.32 5.32 -8.80
CA ILE A 96 6.11 5.81 -9.49
C ILE A 96 6.00 5.28 -10.93
N THR A 97 7.13 4.94 -11.55
CA THR A 97 7.20 4.41 -12.91
C THR A 97 7.31 2.88 -12.95
N ASP A 98 7.87 2.27 -11.91
CA ASP A 98 8.12 0.83 -11.84
C ASP A 98 6.83 0.03 -11.59
N TYR A 99 5.84 0.64 -10.95
CA TYR A 99 4.53 0.04 -10.64
C TYR A 99 3.41 0.73 -11.41
N ASP A 100 2.32 -0.01 -11.69
CA ASP A 100 1.15 0.58 -12.37
C ASP A 100 0.34 1.46 -11.42
N TYR A 101 0.33 1.12 -10.12
CA TYR A 101 -0.29 1.93 -9.06
C TYR A 101 0.65 2.11 -7.87
N VAL A 102 0.69 3.31 -7.32
CA VAL A 102 1.44 3.62 -6.09
C VAL A 102 0.54 4.39 -5.14
N PHE A 103 0.22 3.77 -4.00
CA PHE A 103 -0.63 4.33 -2.96
C PHE A 103 0.21 4.65 -1.72
N SER A 104 0.52 5.93 -1.49
CA SER A 104 1.17 6.40 -0.27
C SER A 104 0.14 6.88 0.74
N GLU A 105 0.53 6.97 2.01
CA GLU A 105 -0.35 7.37 3.12
C GLU A 105 -1.64 6.54 3.17
N ASN A 106 -1.51 5.21 3.00
CA ASN A 106 -2.62 4.26 2.91
C ASN A 106 -3.61 4.56 1.76
N GLY A 107 -3.13 5.16 0.68
CA GLY A 107 -3.94 5.51 -0.49
C GLY A 107 -4.62 6.87 -0.41
N LEU A 108 -4.32 7.68 0.61
CA LEU A 108 -4.68 9.10 0.60
C LEU A 108 -4.02 9.84 -0.55
N VAL A 109 -2.86 9.39 -1.02
CA VAL A 109 -2.21 9.88 -2.23
C VAL A 109 -2.01 8.69 -3.17
N ALA A 110 -2.57 8.79 -4.37
CA ALA A 110 -2.63 7.69 -5.33
C ALA A 110 -2.06 8.12 -6.68
N HIS A 111 -1.11 7.35 -7.20
CA HIS A 111 -0.55 7.50 -8.53
C HIS A 111 -0.89 6.29 -9.39
N LYS A 112 -1.15 6.52 -10.67
CA LYS A 112 -1.32 5.48 -11.70
C LYS A 112 -0.43 5.81 -12.88
N ASN A 113 0.43 4.88 -13.28
CA ASN A 113 1.34 5.03 -14.41
C ASN A 113 2.16 6.35 -14.38
N GLY A 114 2.69 6.74 -13.22
CA GLY A 114 3.43 8.01 -13.10
C GLY A 114 2.57 9.23 -12.75
N GLU A 115 1.25 9.18 -12.97
CA GLU A 115 0.37 10.34 -12.83
C GLU A 115 -0.43 10.30 -11.53
N LEU A 116 -0.58 11.46 -10.87
CA LEU A 116 -1.43 11.60 -9.68
C LEU A 116 -2.91 11.47 -10.09
N ILE A 117 -3.59 10.45 -9.57
CA ILE A 117 -5.02 10.20 -9.84
C ILE A 117 -5.93 10.70 -8.72
N GLY A 118 -5.38 10.94 -7.53
CA GLY A 118 -6.15 11.44 -6.41
C GLY A 118 -5.27 11.73 -5.21
N SER A 119 -5.62 12.79 -4.51
CA SER A 119 -5.11 13.08 -3.19
C SER A 119 -6.25 13.49 -2.28
N GLN A 120 -6.16 13.13 -1.00
CA GLN A 120 -7.10 13.49 0.03
C GLN A 120 -6.34 13.85 1.30
N SER A 121 -6.83 14.84 2.02
CA SER A 121 -6.29 15.24 3.31
C SER A 121 -7.37 15.23 4.38
N LEU A 122 -6.96 15.05 5.64
CA LEU A 122 -7.88 15.10 6.78
C LEU A 122 -8.65 16.42 6.83
N LYS A 123 -7.98 17.54 6.49
CA LYS A 123 -8.59 18.88 6.41
C LYS A 123 -9.71 18.93 5.39
N GLN A 124 -9.48 18.46 4.16
CA GLN A 124 -10.48 18.47 3.10
C GLN A 124 -11.67 17.56 3.43
N PHE A 125 -11.43 16.43 4.11
CA PHE A 125 -12.48 15.50 4.50
C PHE A 125 -13.34 16.00 5.66
N LEU A 126 -12.73 16.53 6.73
CA LEU A 126 -13.45 16.96 7.94
C LEU A 126 -13.96 18.41 7.87
N GLY A 127 -13.27 19.28 7.14
CA GLY A 127 -13.50 20.72 7.14
C GLY A 127 -12.93 21.44 8.37
N ASP A 128 -12.78 22.76 8.26
CA ASP A 128 -12.05 23.57 9.24
C ASP A 128 -12.76 23.65 10.59
N ASP A 129 -14.11 23.71 10.62
CA ASP A 129 -14.86 23.86 11.87
C ASP A 129 -14.70 22.65 12.80
N LYS A 130 -14.89 21.44 12.26
CA LYS A 130 -14.73 20.19 13.03
C LYS A 130 -13.27 19.96 13.41
N LEU A 131 -12.34 20.27 12.50
CA LEU A 131 -10.92 20.12 12.80
C LEU A 131 -10.49 21.07 13.92
N LYS A 132 -10.98 22.31 13.91
CA LYS A 132 -10.73 23.30 14.98
C LYS A 132 -11.32 22.86 16.31
N GLU A 133 -12.55 22.36 16.32
CA GLU A 133 -13.19 21.81 17.53
C GLU A 133 -12.35 20.67 18.12
N PHE A 134 -11.93 19.72 17.29
CA PHE A 134 -11.10 18.59 17.70
C PHE A 134 -9.73 19.02 18.24
N ILE A 135 -9.06 19.97 17.57
CA ILE A 135 -7.77 20.50 18.00
C ILE A 135 -7.90 21.21 19.35
N ASN A 136 -8.92 22.07 19.51
CA ASN A 136 -9.15 22.79 20.76
C ASN A 136 -9.41 21.83 21.92
N PHE A 137 -10.24 20.81 21.71
CA PHE A 137 -10.48 19.76 22.71
C PHE A 137 -9.18 19.07 23.12
N THR A 138 -8.37 18.64 22.15
CA THR A 138 -7.12 17.94 22.41
C THR A 138 -6.11 18.81 23.16
N LEU A 139 -6.00 20.10 22.79
CA LEU A 139 -5.10 21.05 23.45
C LEU A 139 -5.50 21.32 24.90
N HIS A 140 -6.80 21.53 25.16
CA HIS A 140 -7.30 21.68 26.53
C HIS A 140 -7.05 20.42 27.36
N TYR A 141 -7.39 19.26 26.80
CA TYR A 141 -7.17 17.98 27.48
C TYR A 141 -5.69 17.79 27.85
N ILE A 142 -4.76 18.02 26.92
CA ILE A 142 -3.32 17.88 27.17
C ILE A 142 -2.82 18.88 28.22
N ALA A 143 -3.30 20.13 28.21
CA ALA A 143 -2.89 21.14 29.20
C ALA A 143 -3.30 20.76 30.62
N ASP A 144 -4.49 20.16 30.76
CA ASP A 144 -5.08 19.76 32.04
C ASP A 144 -4.57 18.41 32.56
N LEU A 145 -3.84 17.63 31.75
CA LEU A 145 -3.25 16.37 32.19
C LEU A 145 -2.30 16.58 33.38
N ASP A 146 -2.54 15.84 34.47
CA ASP A 146 -1.62 15.76 35.59
C ASP A 146 -0.61 14.63 35.35
N ILE A 147 0.60 14.99 34.92
CA ILE A 147 1.69 14.07 34.64
C ILE A 147 2.93 14.46 35.44
N PRO A 148 3.75 13.48 35.90
CA PRO A 148 4.88 13.75 36.80
C PRO A 148 5.87 14.80 36.31
N ILE A 149 6.05 14.90 34.99
CA ILE A 149 6.89 15.91 34.34
C ILE A 149 6.13 16.43 33.11
N LYS A 150 5.71 17.70 33.13
CA LYS A 150 5.02 18.35 31.99
C LYS A 150 5.93 18.89 30.88
N ARG A 151 7.26 18.93 31.09
CA ARG A 151 8.25 19.50 30.15
C ARG A 151 9.44 18.57 29.95
N GLN A 152 9.96 18.44 28.73
CA GLN A 152 11.25 17.78 28.54
C GLN A 152 12.36 18.55 29.27
N ALA A 153 13.29 17.80 29.86
CA ALA A 153 14.48 18.34 30.52
C ALA A 153 15.47 18.93 29.52
#